data_AF-A0ABD5T5Z1-F1
#
_entry.id   AF-A0ABD5T5Z1-F1
#
_cell.length_a   1.000
_cell.length_b   1.000
_cell.length_c   1.000
_cell.angle_alpha   90.00
_cell.angle_beta   90.00
_cell.angle_gamma   90.00
#
_symmetry.space_group_name_H-M   'P 1'
#
loop_
_entity.id
_entity.type
_entity.pdbx_description
1 polymer ?
#
loop_
_entity_poly.entity_id
_entity_poly.type
_entity_poly.pdbx_seq_one_letter_code
_entity_poly.pdbx_strand_id
1 'polypeptide(L)'
;MSETVDADLYARTKALLEPGDIDLVGCIVHTTLGGEEDLEMHELTVATNDVIAEHAEKGEAYIEAGNDDTDFSSNQFQGRTLDDEAFVWECQQLLRDGTFDIVFYYEAGVDQEALADDLTALDGVDRVTQVP
;
A
#
# COMPACT_ATOMS: atom_id res chain seq x y z
N MET A 1 -16.24 -10.56 13.72
CA MET A 1 -15.54 -9.31 14.07
C MET A 1 -14.55 -8.95 12.96
N SER A 2 -13.68 -9.87 12.50
CA SER A 2 -12.81 -9.66 11.31
C SER A 2 -13.60 -9.18 10.09
N GLU A 3 -14.62 -9.93 9.64
CA GLU A 3 -15.35 -9.60 8.40
C GLU A 3 -15.97 -8.19 8.38
N THR A 4 -16.31 -7.62 9.53
CA THR A 4 -16.86 -6.26 9.62
C THR A 4 -15.76 -5.20 9.61
N VAL A 5 -14.58 -5.50 10.15
CA VAL A 5 -13.40 -4.63 10.11
C VAL A 5 -12.81 -4.59 8.70
N ASP A 6 -12.71 -5.75 8.06
CA ASP A 6 -12.30 -5.89 6.66
C ASP A 6 -13.24 -5.09 5.73
N ALA A 7 -14.56 -5.15 5.98
CA ALA A 7 -15.55 -4.37 5.22
C ALA A 7 -15.45 -2.85 5.44
N ASP A 8 -15.15 -2.39 6.66
CA ASP A 8 -14.93 -0.96 6.93
C ASP A 8 -13.65 -0.46 6.25
N LEU A 9 -12.58 -1.25 6.31
CA LEU A 9 -11.31 -0.91 5.67
C LEU A 9 -11.47 -0.85 4.15
N TYR A 10 -12.09 -1.86 3.54
CA TYR A 10 -12.44 -1.86 2.13
C TYR A 10 -13.26 -0.62 1.73
N ALA A 11 -14.28 -0.26 2.50
CA ALA A 11 -15.10 0.92 2.23
C ALA A 11 -14.31 2.24 2.33
N ARG A 12 -13.37 2.34 3.28
CA ARG A 12 -12.48 3.50 3.40
C ARG A 12 -11.48 3.58 2.27
N THR A 13 -10.82 2.47 1.93
CA THR A 13 -9.91 2.40 0.78
C THR A 13 -10.63 2.85 -0.48
N LYS A 14 -11.84 2.34 -0.71
CA LYS A 14 -12.66 2.74 -1.85
C LYS A 14 -13.06 4.22 -1.84
N ALA A 15 -13.26 4.82 -0.67
CA ALA A 15 -13.57 6.24 -0.55
C ALA A 15 -12.37 7.15 -0.84
N LEU A 16 -11.14 6.66 -0.67
CA LEU A 16 -9.91 7.37 -1.01
C LEU A 16 -9.57 7.30 -2.51
N LEU A 17 -10.15 6.35 -3.24
CA LEU A 17 -10.12 6.28 -4.71
C LEU A 17 -11.07 7.33 -5.33
N GLU A 18 -10.99 8.59 -4.88
CA GLU A 18 -11.75 9.67 -5.51
C GLU A 18 -11.30 9.82 -6.98
N PRO A 19 -12.24 10.09 -7.91
CA PRO A 19 -11.91 10.20 -9.33
C PRO A 19 -10.99 11.40 -9.59
N GLY A 20 -9.70 11.12 -9.79
CA GLY A 20 -8.67 12.05 -10.28
C GLY A 20 -8.49 11.95 -11.81
N ASP A 21 -7.36 12.46 -12.31
CA ASP A 21 -6.99 12.36 -13.74
C ASP A 21 -6.56 10.94 -14.17
N ILE A 22 -6.38 10.02 -13.21
CA ILE A 22 -5.99 8.63 -13.40
C ILE A 22 -6.95 7.68 -12.67
N ASP A 23 -7.22 6.53 -13.28
CA ASP A 23 -7.99 5.47 -12.65
C ASP A 23 -7.12 4.76 -11.61
N LEU A 24 -7.59 4.66 -10.37
CA LEU A 24 -6.87 4.02 -9.26
C LEU A 24 -7.58 2.74 -8.83
N VAL A 25 -6.78 1.74 -8.48
CA VAL A 25 -7.19 0.52 -7.78
C VAL A 25 -6.28 0.35 -6.57
N GLY A 26 -6.53 -0.64 -5.72
CA GLY A 26 -5.70 -0.84 -4.54
C GLY A 26 -5.77 -2.23 -3.96
N CYS A 27 -5.07 -2.41 -2.86
CA CYS A 27 -5.14 -3.60 -2.05
C CYS A 27 -4.87 -3.28 -0.58
N ILE A 28 -5.34 -4.16 0.28
CA ILE A 28 -5.07 -4.14 1.71
C ILE A 28 -4.11 -5.28 1.99
N VAL A 29 -2.92 -4.96 2.49
CA VAL A 29 -1.94 -5.92 2.99
C VAL A 29 -2.15 -6.07 4.49
N HIS A 30 -2.67 -7.22 4.89
CA HIS A 30 -2.82 -7.57 6.30
C HIS A 30 -1.51 -8.17 6.80
N THR A 31 -0.94 -7.61 7.86
CA THR A 31 0.36 -8.05 8.38
C THR A 31 0.22 -8.78 9.71
N THR A 32 1.27 -9.51 10.08
CA THR A 32 1.45 -10.03 11.44
C THR A 32 2.28 -9.11 12.33
N LEU A 33 2.67 -7.94 11.83
CA LEU A 33 3.62 -7.02 12.48
C LEU A 33 2.90 -6.10 13.45
N GLY A 34 3.40 -6.01 14.67
CA GLY A 34 2.90 -5.14 15.73
C GLY A 34 3.55 -3.76 15.76
N GLY A 35 3.00 -2.87 16.60
CA GLY A 35 3.45 -1.48 16.73
C GLY A 35 4.86 -1.26 17.29
N GLU A 36 5.56 -2.32 17.71
CA GLU A 36 6.96 -2.28 18.15
C GLU A 36 7.93 -2.72 17.05
N GLU A 37 7.41 -3.26 15.94
CA GLU A 37 8.15 -3.81 14.79
C GLU A 37 8.27 -2.76 13.67
N ASP A 38 8.63 -1.52 14.04
CA ASP A 38 8.74 -0.39 13.10
C ASP A 38 9.78 -0.63 12.00
N LEU A 39 10.86 -1.38 12.31
CA LEU A 39 11.91 -1.69 11.34
C LEU A 39 11.39 -2.68 10.29
N GLU A 40 10.76 -3.77 10.74
CA GLU A 40 10.16 -4.78 9.88
C GLU A 40 9.03 -4.19 9.03
N MET A 41 8.25 -3.26 9.59
CA MET A 41 7.24 -2.50 8.84
C MET A 41 7.86 -1.63 7.74
N HIS A 42 9.00 -0.99 8.02
CA HIS A 42 9.71 -0.22 7.02
C HIS A 42 10.28 -1.13 5.92
N GLU A 43 10.89 -2.24 6.29
CA GLU A 43 11.42 -3.24 5.34
C GLU A 43 10.31 -3.82 4.45
N LEU A 44 9.14 -4.13 5.01
CA LEU A 44 7.97 -4.56 4.24
C LEU A 44 7.49 -3.47 3.27
N THR A 45 7.52 -2.21 3.69
CA THR A 45 7.14 -1.08 2.82
C THR A 45 8.12 -0.92 1.65
N VAL A 46 9.42 -1.12 1.90
CA VAL A 46 10.45 -1.15 0.84
C VAL A 46 10.25 -2.33 -0.11
N ALA A 47 10.01 -3.53 0.41
CA ALA A 47 9.76 -4.70 -0.44
C ALA A 47 8.49 -4.53 -1.28
N THR A 48 7.43 -3.96 -0.69
CA THR A 48 6.18 -3.68 -1.39
C THR A 48 6.37 -2.64 -2.49
N ASN A 49 7.21 -1.63 -2.26
CA ASN A 49 7.56 -0.64 -3.29
C ASN A 49 8.14 -1.29 -4.54
N ASP A 50 9.11 -2.18 -4.35
CA ASP A 50 9.78 -2.84 -5.46
C ASP A 50 8.81 -3.73 -6.25
N VAL A 51 7.95 -4.47 -5.55
CA VAL A 51 6.92 -5.33 -6.17
C VAL A 51 5.92 -4.48 -6.97
N ILE A 52 5.34 -3.42 -6.39
CA ILE A 52 4.36 -2.59 -7.10
C ILE A 52 5.00 -1.89 -8.30
N ALA A 53 6.24 -1.38 -8.15
CA ALA A 53 6.94 -0.70 -9.23
C ALA A 53 7.26 -1.64 -10.41
N GLU A 54 7.60 -2.91 -10.13
CA GLU A 54 7.80 -3.95 -11.15
C GLU A 54 6.50 -4.23 -11.91
N HIS A 55 5.39 -4.47 -11.19
CA HIS A 55 4.08 -4.75 -11.79
C HIS A 55 3.50 -3.55 -12.55
N ALA A 56 3.81 -2.32 -12.13
CA ALA A 56 3.41 -1.10 -12.82
C ALA A 56 4.28 -0.75 -14.04
N GLU A 57 5.36 -1.52 -14.30
CA GLU A 57 6.35 -1.25 -15.34
C GLU A 57 6.96 0.16 -15.25
N LYS A 58 7.05 0.73 -14.04
CA LYS A 58 7.51 2.12 -13.81
C LYS A 58 9.02 2.25 -13.57
N GLY A 59 9.75 1.14 -13.50
CA GLY A 59 11.19 1.13 -13.23
C GLY A 59 11.52 1.32 -11.75
N GLU A 60 12.70 1.86 -11.44
CA GLU A 60 13.13 2.08 -10.06
C GLU A 60 12.32 3.22 -9.40
N ALA A 61 11.83 2.98 -8.18
CA ALA A 61 11.03 3.93 -7.41
C ALA A 61 11.63 4.16 -6.01
N TYR A 62 11.56 5.39 -5.52
CA TYR A 62 11.90 5.76 -4.15
C TYR A 62 10.64 5.98 -3.31
N ILE A 63 10.79 5.85 -1.99
CA ILE A 63 9.70 6.08 -1.03
C ILE A 63 9.84 7.49 -0.46
N GLU A 64 8.80 8.29 -0.66
CA GLU A 64 8.61 9.60 -0.05
C GLU A 64 7.73 9.44 1.19
N ALA A 65 8.22 9.92 2.34
CA ALA A 65 7.43 9.92 3.57
C ALA A 65 6.49 11.13 3.57
N GLY A 66 5.19 10.90 3.80
CA GLY A 66 4.19 11.96 3.82
C GLY A 66 4.41 13.00 4.94
N ASN A 67 5.28 12.72 5.93
CA ASN A 67 5.57 13.70 6.99
C ASN A 67 6.35 14.93 6.51
N ASP A 68 6.92 14.89 5.30
CA ASP A 68 7.63 16.01 4.69
C ASP A 68 6.66 17.04 4.04
N ASP A 69 5.37 16.71 3.95
CA ASP A 69 4.31 17.56 3.40
C ASP A 69 3.08 17.62 4.33
N THR A 70 2.59 18.84 4.59
CA THR A 70 1.44 19.07 5.48
C THR A 70 0.12 18.51 4.96
N ASP A 71 0.06 18.17 3.67
CA ASP A 71 -1.13 17.59 3.04
C ASP A 71 -1.31 16.10 3.37
N PHE A 72 -0.28 15.43 3.92
CA PHE A 72 -0.32 14.00 4.27
C PHE A 72 -0.27 13.75 5.78
N SER A 73 -0.87 12.64 6.21
CA SER A 73 -0.76 12.17 7.59
C SER A 73 0.57 11.47 7.83
N SER A 74 1.09 11.49 9.07
CA SER A 74 2.42 10.96 9.42
C SER A 74 2.61 9.45 9.19
N ASN A 75 1.55 8.74 8.86
CA ASN A 75 1.50 7.32 8.53
C ASN A 75 1.21 7.05 7.05
N GLN A 76 1.33 8.08 6.19
CA GLN A 76 1.23 7.96 4.74
C GLN A 76 2.61 7.99 4.09
N PHE A 77 2.74 7.20 3.02
CA PHE A 77 3.96 7.08 2.22
C PHE A 77 3.59 6.96 0.75
N GLN A 78 4.45 7.46 -0.14
CA GLN A 78 4.23 7.41 -1.58
C GLN A 78 5.45 6.84 -2.28
N GLY A 79 5.23 5.93 -3.23
CA GLY A 79 6.25 5.48 -4.18
C GLY A 79 6.26 6.37 -5.41
N ARG A 80 7.43 6.88 -5.78
CA ARG A 80 7.62 7.73 -6.95
C ARG A 80 8.81 7.25 -7.79
N THR A 81 8.71 7.36 -9.11
CA THR A 81 9.80 6.97 -10.01
C THR A 81 11.05 7.82 -9.76
N LEU A 82 12.23 7.24 -9.93
CA LEU A 82 13.49 7.97 -9.79
C LEU A 82 13.75 8.99 -10.91
N ASP A 83 13.22 8.74 -12.12
CA ASP A 83 13.56 9.54 -13.31
C ASP A 83 12.77 10.86 -13.40
N ASP A 84 11.46 10.81 -13.15
CA ASP A 84 10.54 11.94 -13.33
C ASP A 84 9.61 12.16 -12.13
N GLU A 85 9.84 11.46 -11.02
CA GLU A 85 9.05 11.54 -9.79
C GLU A 85 7.54 11.31 -10.04
N ALA A 86 7.21 10.48 -11.02
CA ALA A 86 5.85 10.10 -11.34
C ALA A 86 5.26 9.19 -10.26
N PHE A 87 3.95 9.32 -10.03
CA PHE A 87 3.21 8.47 -9.08
C PHE A 87 3.30 6.99 -9.47
N VAL A 88 3.63 6.14 -8.50
CA VAL A 88 3.59 4.68 -8.63
C VAL A 88 2.50 4.11 -7.72
N TRP A 89 2.57 4.45 -6.44
CA TRP A 89 1.60 4.03 -5.43
C TRP A 89 1.61 5.00 -4.25
N GLU A 90 0.57 4.95 -3.42
CA GLU A 90 0.57 5.57 -2.11
C GLU A 90 -0.11 4.65 -1.11
N CYS A 91 0.32 4.74 0.15
CA CYS A 91 -0.17 3.87 1.20
C CYS A 91 -0.48 4.60 2.49
N GLN A 92 -1.30 3.95 3.31
CA GLN A 92 -1.54 4.33 4.69
C GLN A 92 -1.37 3.11 5.60
N GLN A 93 -0.50 3.25 6.61
CA GLN A 93 -0.26 2.23 7.63
C GLN A 93 -1.21 2.42 8.82
N LEU A 94 -1.94 1.37 9.21
CA LEU A 94 -2.98 1.43 10.22
C LEU A 94 -2.76 0.36 11.29
N LEU A 95 -2.34 0.76 12.49
CA LEU A 95 -2.23 -0.16 13.63
C LEU A 95 -3.62 -0.42 14.23
N ARG A 96 -4.11 -1.66 14.11
CA ARG A 96 -5.44 -2.10 14.58
C ARG A 96 -5.34 -3.48 15.21
N ASP A 97 -6.07 -3.68 16.30
CA ASP A 97 -6.10 -4.98 17.01
C ASP A 97 -4.71 -5.56 17.38
N GLY A 98 -3.67 -4.69 17.43
CA GLY A 98 -2.30 -5.06 17.77
C GLY A 98 -1.38 -5.30 16.58
N THR A 99 -1.88 -5.32 15.34
CA THR A 99 -1.08 -5.51 14.11
C THR A 99 -1.36 -4.41 13.07
N PHE A 100 -0.46 -4.25 12.10
CA PHE A 100 -0.65 -3.29 11.02
C PHE A 100 -1.48 -3.88 9.87
N ASP A 101 -2.45 -3.11 9.41
CA ASP A 101 -3.00 -3.22 8.06
C ASP A 101 -2.43 -2.08 7.23
N ILE A 102 -1.93 -2.37 6.03
CA ILE A 102 -1.40 -1.36 5.10
C ILE A 102 -2.33 -1.29 3.89
N VAL A 103 -2.88 -0.10 3.66
CA VAL A 103 -3.74 0.15 2.50
C VAL A 103 -2.87 0.76 1.41
N PHE A 104 -2.79 0.12 0.24
CA PHE A 104 -2.10 0.62 -0.94
C PHE A 104 -3.08 0.98 -2.05
N TYR A 105 -2.77 2.02 -2.81
CA TYR A 105 -3.42 2.38 -4.06
C TYR A 105 -2.37 2.72 -5.11
N TYR A 106 -2.68 2.36 -6.35
CA TYR A 106 -1.79 2.46 -7.51
C TYR A 106 -2.62 2.61 -8.78
N GLU A 107 -1.97 3.01 -9.87
CA GLU A 107 -2.62 3.18 -11.18
C GLU A 107 -3.26 1.87 -11.66
N ALA A 108 -4.48 1.96 -12.16
CA ALA A 108 -5.18 0.83 -12.75
C ALA A 108 -4.46 0.34 -14.02
N GLY A 109 -4.58 -0.96 -14.29
CA GLY A 109 -3.95 -1.60 -15.47
C GLY A 109 -2.90 -2.65 -15.12
N VAL A 110 -2.46 -2.70 -13.87
CA VAL A 110 -1.63 -3.80 -13.36
C VAL A 110 -2.44 -5.10 -13.23
N ASP A 111 -1.76 -6.24 -13.36
CA ASP A 111 -2.34 -7.54 -13.05
C ASP A 111 -2.48 -7.69 -11.52
N GLN A 112 -3.66 -7.32 -11.00
CA GLN A 112 -3.91 -7.33 -9.56
C GLN A 112 -3.78 -8.73 -8.94
N GLU A 113 -4.09 -9.80 -9.68
CA GLU A 113 -3.98 -11.17 -9.15
C GLU A 113 -2.51 -11.54 -8.98
N ALA A 114 -1.69 -11.32 -10.01
CA ALA A 114 -0.25 -11.57 -9.93
C ALA A 114 0.42 -10.69 -8.85
N LEU A 115 0.05 -9.41 -8.79
CA LEU A 115 0.52 -8.49 -7.76
C LEU A 115 0.16 -8.97 -6.35
N ALA A 116 -1.09 -9.40 -6.13
CA ALA A 116 -1.53 -9.89 -4.83
C ALA A 116 -0.81 -11.18 -4.41
N ASP A 117 -0.52 -12.08 -5.35
CA ASP A 117 0.25 -13.30 -5.10
C ASP A 117 1.69 -12.96 -4.67
N ASP A 118 2.36 -12.04 -5.35
CA ASP A 118 3.73 -11.63 -5.02
C ASP A 118 3.79 -10.89 -3.68
N LEU A 119 2.81 -10.01 -3.40
CA LEU A 119 2.71 -9.33 -2.10
C LEU A 119 2.43 -10.32 -0.96
N THR A 120 1.62 -11.34 -1.19
CA THR A 120 1.34 -12.39 -0.19
C THR A 120 2.57 -13.23 0.11
N ALA A 121 3.53 -13.33 -0.83
CA ALA A 121 4.78 -14.06 -0.64
C ALA A 121 5.83 -13.32 0.20
N LEU A 122 5.61 -12.03 0.51
CA LEU A 122 6.52 -11.23 1.33
C LEU A 122 6.48 -11.66 2.80
N ASP A 123 7.64 -11.60 3.45
CA ASP A 123 7.76 -11.84 4.89
C ASP A 123 6.93 -10.81 5.68
N GLY A 124 6.19 -11.29 6.68
CA GLY A 124 5.34 -10.45 7.54
C GLY A 124 3.92 -10.20 7.01
N VAL A 125 3.58 -10.70 5.81
CA VAL A 125 2.22 -10.63 5.24
C VAL A 125 1.40 -11.88 5.62
N ASP A 126 0.21 -11.66 6.18
CA ASP A 126 -0.78 -12.72 6.47
C ASP A 126 -1.64 -13.02 5.24
N ARG A 127 -2.18 -11.97 4.62
CA ARG A 127 -3.00 -12.06 3.40
C ARG A 127 -3.13 -10.70 2.71
N VAL A 128 -3.53 -10.73 1.44
CA VAL A 128 -3.85 -9.53 0.65
C VAL A 128 -5.33 -9.54 0.23
N THR A 129 -6.01 -8.41 0.41
CA THR A 129 -7.39 -8.19 -0.05
C THR A 129 -7.40 -7.14 -1.16
N GLN A 130 -7.79 -7.51 -2.38
CA GLN A 130 -7.88 -6.58 -3.51
C GLN A 130 -9.05 -5.60 -3.36
N VAL A 131 -8.86 -4.37 -3.83
CA VAL A 131 -9.83 -3.28 -3.84
C VAL A 131 -9.93 -2.69 -5.25
N PRO A 132 -10.96 -3.07 -6.04
CA PRO A 132 -11.21 -2.52 -7.38
C PRO A 132 -11.93 -1.18 -7.37
#